data_AF-A0A7X7QLU0-F1
#
_entry.id   AF-A0A7X7QLU0-F1
#
_cell.length_a   1.000
_cell.length_b   1.000
_cell.length_c   1.000
_cell.angle_alpha   90.00
_cell.angle_beta   90.00
_cell.angle_gamma   90.00
#
_symmetry.space_group_name_H-M   'P 1'
#
loop_
_entity.id
_entity.type
_entity.pdbx_description
1 polymer ?
#
loop_
_entity_poly.entity_id
_entity_poly.type
_entity_poly.pdbx_seq_one_letter_code
_entity_poly.pdbx_strand_id
1 'polypeptide(L)'
;MGRPPPEGEPPSMAAARAARLAAALARCVDVSAGTLWRVREDAWVQRLEKGYRSTRSWHPGLSLRQGRPPASLYEQVPMLHGSSGSGHGFVVRGVTRQLGPAHATHFGHFAPVSFAVVDLVGVAALASEAPPLAGFGLDRYAVTVNHDKPRVTADEYRCMESWARQRRFWS
;
A
#
# COMPACT_ATOMS: atom_id res chain seq x y z
N MET A 1 40.34 24.42 21.48
CA MET A 1 39.27 24.77 20.53
C MET A 1 39.19 23.67 19.48
N GLY A 2 38.15 22.84 19.54
CA GLY A 2 37.94 21.74 18.59
C GLY A 2 37.44 22.26 17.26
N ARG A 3 38.03 21.78 16.16
CA ARG A 3 37.56 22.05 14.80
C ARG A 3 36.11 21.56 14.67
N PRO A 4 35.18 22.35 14.10
CA PRO A 4 33.86 21.82 13.77
C PRO A 4 34.02 20.64 12.80
N PRO A 5 33.17 19.60 12.91
CA PRO A 5 33.21 18.48 11.98
C PRO A 5 33.02 19.00 10.55
N PRO A 6 33.67 18.38 9.55
CA PRO A 6 33.53 18.81 8.16
C PRO A 6 32.07 18.71 7.75
N GLU A 7 31.51 19.84 7.28
CA GLU A 7 30.21 19.87 6.62
C GLU A 7 30.25 18.88 5.46
N GLY A 8 29.33 17.93 5.46
CA GLY A 8 29.27 16.88 4.45
C GLY A 8 29.18 17.49 3.06
N GLU A 9 29.94 16.94 2.11
CA GLU A 9 29.96 17.36 0.71
C GLU A 9 28.51 17.45 0.17
N PRO A 10 28.14 18.54 -0.52
CA PRO A 10 26.78 18.69 -1.03
C PRO A 10 26.44 17.56 -2.00
N PRO A 11 25.18 17.09 -2.02
CA PRO A 11 24.79 15.98 -2.88
C PRO A 11 25.01 16.33 -4.35
N SER A 12 25.44 15.34 -5.14
CA SER A 12 25.58 15.50 -6.58
C SER A 12 24.26 15.94 -7.22
N MET A 13 24.33 16.65 -8.36
CA MET A 13 23.13 17.06 -9.11
C MET A 13 22.21 15.87 -9.45
N ALA A 14 22.80 14.71 -9.76
CA ALA A 14 22.06 13.48 -10.03
C ALA A 14 21.29 13.01 -8.79
N ALA A 15 21.92 12.99 -7.61
CA ALA A 15 21.28 12.64 -6.36
C ALA A 15 20.15 13.63 -6.00
N ALA A 16 20.38 14.93 -6.18
CA ALA A 16 19.37 15.95 -5.96
C ALA A 16 18.16 15.80 -6.91
N ARG A 17 18.38 15.45 -8.18
CA ARG A 17 17.31 15.19 -9.15
C ARG A 17 16.50 13.94 -8.78
N ALA A 18 17.17 12.85 -8.41
CA ALA A 18 16.52 11.62 -7.98
C ALA A 18 15.65 11.85 -6.74
N ALA A 19 16.15 12.59 -5.75
CA ALA A 19 15.39 12.93 -4.55
C ALA A 19 14.13 13.76 -4.87
N ARG A 20 14.23 14.74 -5.78
CA ARG A 20 13.06 15.55 -6.21
C ARG A 20 12.01 14.71 -6.93
N LEU A 21 12.44 13.80 -7.82
CA LEU A 21 11.53 12.88 -8.51
C LEU A 21 10.83 11.94 -7.53
N ALA A 22 11.58 11.35 -6.59
CA ALA A 22 11.02 10.48 -5.56
C ALA A 22 9.97 11.20 -4.71
N ALA A 23 10.25 12.44 -4.28
CA ALA A 23 9.29 13.25 -3.54
C ALA A 23 8.06 13.63 -4.37
N ALA A 24 8.23 13.89 -5.68
CA ALA A 24 7.11 14.15 -6.58
C ALA A 24 6.22 12.91 -6.74
N LEU A 25 6.82 11.75 -7.00
CA LEU A 25 6.12 10.47 -7.10
C LEU A 25 5.35 10.14 -5.82
N ALA A 26 5.98 10.30 -4.65
CA ALA A 26 5.34 10.04 -3.36
C ALA A 26 4.04 10.86 -3.15
N ARG A 27 4.00 12.11 -3.66
CA ARG A 27 2.82 12.97 -3.56
C ARG A 27 1.73 12.67 -4.59
N CYS A 28 2.08 12.02 -5.70
CA CYS A 28 1.12 11.69 -6.76
C CYS A 28 0.33 10.41 -6.49
N VAL A 29 0.80 9.56 -5.57
CA VAL A 29 0.13 8.29 -5.24
C VAL A 29 -0.90 8.54 -4.16
N ASP A 30 -2.17 8.32 -4.49
CA ASP A 30 -3.24 8.37 -3.51
C ASP A 30 -3.22 7.11 -2.64
N VAL A 31 -2.59 7.23 -1.47
CA VAL A 31 -2.55 6.20 -0.43
C VAL A 31 -3.50 6.51 0.73
N SER A 32 -4.41 7.47 0.56
CA SER A 32 -5.30 7.89 1.64
C SER A 32 -6.25 6.76 2.07
N ALA A 33 -6.83 6.91 3.25
CA ALA A 33 -7.75 5.95 3.81
C ALA A 33 -8.88 5.57 2.83
N GLY A 34 -9.18 4.27 2.76
CA GLY A 34 -10.22 3.73 1.90
C GLY A 34 -9.81 3.49 0.44
N THR A 35 -8.56 3.78 0.06
CA THR A 35 -8.02 3.32 -1.22
C THR A 35 -7.80 1.81 -1.20
N LEU A 36 -8.13 1.17 -2.32
CA LEU A 36 -8.08 -0.28 -2.50
C LEU A 36 -6.98 -0.67 -3.49
N TRP A 37 -6.30 -1.73 -3.14
CA TRP A 37 -5.09 -2.19 -3.81
C TRP A 37 -5.17 -3.70 -4.06
N ARG A 38 -4.46 -4.18 -5.09
CA ARG A 38 -4.15 -5.59 -5.27
C ARG A 38 -2.72 -5.78 -4.80
N VAL A 39 -2.52 -6.66 -3.83
CA VAL A 39 -1.22 -6.94 -3.22
C VAL A 39 -0.85 -8.39 -3.52
N ARG A 40 0.40 -8.63 -3.94
CA ARG A 40 0.89 -9.98 -4.23
C ARG A 40 0.87 -10.82 -2.98
N GLU A 41 0.56 -12.10 -3.15
CA GLU A 41 0.46 -13.04 -2.04
C GLU A 41 1.77 -13.16 -1.25
N ASP A 42 2.92 -13.21 -1.92
CA ASP A 42 4.22 -13.30 -1.25
C ASP A 42 4.49 -12.08 -0.35
N ALA A 43 4.06 -10.89 -0.78
CA ALA A 43 4.18 -9.67 0.00
C ALA A 43 3.31 -9.70 1.27
N TRP A 44 2.15 -10.35 1.22
CA TRP A 44 1.33 -10.63 2.40
C TRP A 44 1.95 -11.68 3.31
N VAL A 45 2.38 -12.82 2.76
CA VAL A 45 3.01 -13.92 3.54
C VAL A 45 4.24 -13.43 4.31
N GLN A 46 5.00 -12.50 3.75
CA GLN A 46 6.16 -11.89 4.42
C GLN A 46 5.79 -10.99 5.62
N ARG A 47 4.57 -10.44 5.65
CA ARG A 47 4.15 -9.41 6.62
C ARG A 47 3.10 -9.87 7.62
N LEU A 48 2.22 -10.78 7.22
CA LEU A 48 1.18 -11.35 8.07
C LEU A 48 1.78 -12.40 9.02
N GLU A 49 1.09 -12.65 10.14
CA GLU A 49 1.55 -13.53 11.21
C GLU A 49 1.87 -14.97 10.72
N LYS A 50 2.71 -15.66 11.49
CA LYS A 50 3.09 -17.07 11.23
C LYS A 50 1.85 -17.96 11.18
N GLY A 51 1.51 -18.45 9.99
CA GLY A 51 0.38 -19.36 9.77
C GLY A 51 -0.52 -18.96 8.61
N TYR A 52 -0.43 -17.71 8.13
CA TYR A 52 -1.11 -17.30 6.90
C TYR A 52 -0.58 -18.09 5.70
N ARG A 53 -1.49 -18.77 5.00
CA ARG A 53 -1.21 -19.50 3.76
C ARG A 53 -2.35 -19.29 2.77
N SER A 54 -2.04 -18.77 1.59
CA SER A 54 -2.96 -18.80 0.46
C SER A 54 -2.30 -19.40 -0.78
N THR A 55 -3.13 -19.95 -1.65
CA THR A 55 -2.73 -20.41 -2.99
C THR A 55 -3.05 -19.38 -4.08
N ARG A 56 -3.68 -18.26 -3.72
CA ARG A 56 -4.01 -17.18 -4.66
C ARG A 56 -2.77 -16.36 -4.98
N SER A 57 -2.71 -15.77 -6.17
CA SER A 57 -1.59 -14.91 -6.56
C SER A 57 -1.69 -13.49 -5.99
N TRP A 58 -2.92 -13.04 -5.69
CA TRP A 58 -3.22 -11.67 -5.27
C TRP A 58 -4.34 -11.65 -4.24
N HIS A 59 -4.24 -10.73 -3.27
CA HIS A 59 -5.35 -10.39 -2.36
C HIS A 59 -5.59 -8.89 -2.28
N PRO A 60 -6.82 -8.48 -1.96
CA PRO A 60 -7.12 -7.09 -1.72
C PRO A 60 -6.36 -6.52 -0.52
N GLY A 61 -5.90 -5.29 -0.67
CA GLY A 61 -5.38 -4.45 0.40
C GLY A 61 -6.21 -3.17 0.53
N LEU A 62 -6.41 -2.68 1.74
CA LEU A 62 -7.14 -1.44 2.00
C LEU A 62 -6.31 -0.51 2.88
N SER A 63 -6.08 0.74 2.45
CA SER A 63 -5.28 1.70 3.22
C SER A 63 -6.07 2.27 4.41
N LEU A 64 -5.38 2.37 5.56
CA LEU A 64 -5.85 3.06 6.76
C LEU A 64 -5.18 4.42 6.99
N ARG A 65 -4.40 4.92 6.04
CA ARG A 65 -3.60 6.13 6.24
C ARG A 65 -4.47 7.39 6.30
N GLN A 66 -4.44 8.08 7.44
CA GLN A 66 -5.06 9.40 7.60
C GLN A 66 -4.06 10.53 7.35
N GLY A 67 -4.57 11.72 7.02
CA GLY A 67 -3.78 12.96 6.97
C GLY A 67 -3.10 13.20 5.63
N ARG A 68 -1.89 13.76 5.68
CA ARG A 68 -1.18 14.31 4.50
C ARG A 68 -0.69 13.22 3.53
N PRO A 69 -0.58 13.55 2.23
CA PRO A 69 0.11 12.71 1.26
C PRO A 69 1.53 12.34 1.73
N PRO A 70 2.07 11.20 1.31
CA PRO A 70 3.42 10.80 1.67
C PRO A 70 4.47 11.85 1.28
N ALA A 71 5.41 12.11 2.19
CA ALA A 71 6.54 13.00 1.92
C ALA A 71 7.72 12.25 1.28
N SER A 72 7.73 10.92 1.38
CA SER A 72 8.83 10.05 0.95
C SER A 72 8.30 8.71 0.44
N LEU A 73 9.05 8.08 -0.46
CA LEU A 73 8.77 6.73 -0.94
C LEU A 73 8.97 5.64 0.12
N TYR A 74 9.70 5.94 1.20
CA TYR A 74 9.93 5.00 2.30
C TYR A 74 8.89 5.13 3.42
N GLU A 75 7.99 6.11 3.30
CA GLU A 75 6.93 6.28 4.28
C GLU A 75 6.00 5.07 4.26
N GLN A 76 5.59 4.65 5.46
CA GLN A 76 4.79 3.45 5.66
C GLN A 76 3.31 3.76 5.52
N VAL A 77 2.61 2.89 4.79
CA VAL A 77 1.16 2.90 4.58
C VAL A 77 0.58 1.71 5.32
N PRO A 78 -0.17 1.92 6.42
CA PRO A 78 -0.85 0.83 7.10
C PRO A 78 -1.98 0.30 6.22
N MET A 79 -1.98 -1.01 5.96
CA MET A 79 -2.96 -1.66 5.10
C MET A 79 -3.62 -2.85 5.79
N LEU A 80 -4.90 -3.02 5.53
CA LEU A 80 -5.68 -4.19 5.90
C LEU A 80 -5.66 -5.23 4.79
N HIS A 81 -5.51 -6.49 5.17
CA HIS A 81 -5.71 -7.65 4.30
C HIS A 81 -7.20 -7.92 4.09
N GLY A 82 -7.61 -8.14 2.84
CA GLY A 82 -8.96 -8.52 2.47
C GLY A 82 -9.11 -10.04 2.34
N SER A 83 -10.11 -10.62 2.99
CA SER A 83 -10.39 -12.05 2.96
C SER A 83 -11.86 -12.36 2.63
N SER A 84 -12.15 -13.61 2.28
CA SER A 84 -13.51 -14.12 2.14
C SER A 84 -14.08 -14.67 3.45
N GLY A 85 -13.32 -14.61 4.55
CA GLY A 85 -13.72 -15.17 5.84
C GLY A 85 -14.69 -14.25 6.56
N SER A 86 -15.79 -14.81 7.06
CA SER A 86 -16.70 -14.13 7.99
C SER A 86 -16.18 -14.30 9.42
N GLY A 87 -15.92 -13.22 10.15
CA GLY A 87 -15.63 -13.36 11.57
C GLY A 87 -15.26 -12.07 12.30
N HIS A 88 -14.48 -11.17 11.69
CA HIS A 88 -14.04 -9.95 12.36
C HIS A 88 -13.82 -8.84 11.32
N GLY A 89 -14.30 -7.63 11.61
CA GLY A 89 -14.04 -6.46 10.77
C GLY A 89 -15.28 -5.83 10.13
N PHE A 90 -15.09 -5.29 8.93
CA PHE A 90 -16.16 -4.68 8.11
C PHE A 90 -16.12 -5.23 6.68
N VAL A 91 -17.20 -4.99 5.94
CA VAL A 91 -17.39 -5.53 4.58
C VAL A 91 -17.24 -4.43 3.54
N VAL A 92 -16.54 -4.76 2.47
CA VAL A 92 -16.50 -4.01 1.22
C VAL A 92 -16.98 -4.93 0.11
N ARG A 93 -17.88 -4.46 -0.75
CA ARG A 93 -18.45 -5.27 -1.84
C ARG A 93 -17.87 -4.91 -3.19
N GLY A 94 -17.83 -5.88 -4.11
CA GLY A 94 -17.42 -5.63 -5.50
C GLY A 94 -15.94 -5.30 -5.64
N VAL A 95 -15.09 -5.80 -4.73
CA VAL A 95 -13.63 -5.58 -4.77
C VAL A 95 -12.98 -6.28 -5.97
N THR A 96 -13.55 -7.39 -6.42
CA THR A 96 -13.07 -8.17 -7.57
C THR A 96 -14.20 -8.30 -8.58
N ARG A 97 -14.03 -7.76 -9.80
CA ARG A 97 -15.10 -7.72 -10.81
C ARG A 97 -15.64 -9.11 -11.16
N GLN A 98 -14.75 -10.11 -11.23
CA GLN A 98 -15.09 -11.50 -11.58
C GLN A 98 -16.09 -12.16 -10.62
N LEU A 99 -16.10 -11.74 -9.36
CA LEU A 99 -16.98 -12.31 -8.33
C LEU A 99 -18.32 -11.55 -8.25
N GLY A 100 -18.45 -10.45 -8.98
CA GLY A 100 -19.66 -9.63 -9.06
C GLY A 100 -19.73 -8.52 -8.01
N PRO A 101 -20.59 -7.50 -8.24
CA PRO A 101 -20.66 -6.29 -7.42
C PRO A 101 -21.16 -6.56 -6.00
N ALA A 102 -21.89 -7.65 -5.76
CA ALA A 102 -22.40 -8.01 -4.45
C ALA A 102 -21.41 -8.84 -3.62
N HIS A 103 -20.32 -9.36 -4.22
CA HIS A 103 -19.37 -10.22 -3.52
C HIS A 103 -18.72 -9.49 -2.34
N ALA A 104 -18.84 -10.07 -1.15
CA ALA A 104 -18.31 -9.50 0.08
C ALA A 104 -16.82 -9.82 0.24
N THR A 105 -16.03 -8.80 0.52
CA THR A 105 -14.65 -8.92 1.01
C THR A 105 -14.59 -8.33 2.40
N HIS A 106 -14.07 -9.09 3.34
CA HIS A 106 -13.95 -8.72 4.74
C HIS A 106 -12.55 -8.15 5.01
N PHE A 107 -12.49 -7.01 5.70
CA PHE A 107 -11.25 -6.38 6.13
C PHE A 107 -11.21 -6.25 7.65
N GLY A 108 -10.05 -6.47 8.25
CA GLY A 108 -9.85 -6.40 9.71
C GLY A 108 -9.79 -7.75 10.43
N HIS A 109 -9.61 -8.84 9.68
CA HIS A 109 -9.33 -10.17 10.25
C HIS A 109 -7.93 -10.21 10.88
N PHE A 110 -6.93 -9.66 10.19
CA PHE A 110 -5.57 -9.48 10.69
C PHE A 110 -5.36 -8.05 11.19
N ALA A 111 -4.37 -7.85 12.06
CA ALA A 111 -3.87 -6.52 12.36
C ALA A 111 -3.34 -5.84 11.09
N PRO A 112 -3.42 -4.50 10.97
CA PRO A 112 -2.82 -3.78 9.86
C PRO A 112 -1.32 -4.07 9.76
N VAL A 113 -0.82 -4.25 8.55
CA VAL A 113 0.61 -4.35 8.26
C VAL A 113 1.01 -3.23 7.32
N SER A 114 2.28 -2.84 7.39
CA SER A 114 2.77 -1.67 6.66
C SER A 114 3.42 -2.05 5.33
N PHE A 115 3.12 -1.24 4.30
CA PHE A 115 3.81 -1.24 3.01
C PHE A 115 4.47 0.11 2.81
N ALA A 116 5.70 0.13 2.29
CA ALA A 116 6.33 1.39 1.93
C ALA A 116 5.70 1.92 0.63
N VAL A 117 5.68 3.24 0.44
CA VAL A 117 5.17 3.82 -0.81
C VAL A 117 5.92 3.30 -2.05
N VAL A 118 7.21 2.98 -1.92
CA VAL A 118 8.02 2.35 -2.97
C VAL A 118 7.48 0.98 -3.39
N ASP A 119 6.82 0.24 -2.49
CA ASP A 119 6.18 -1.05 -2.79
C ASP A 119 4.96 -0.87 -3.74
N LEU A 120 4.36 0.33 -3.75
CA LEU A 120 3.18 0.71 -4.55
C LEU A 120 3.55 1.26 -5.94
N VAL A 121 4.64 2.03 -6.04
CA VAL A 121 5.07 2.66 -7.30
C VAL A 121 6.07 1.83 -8.10
N GLY A 122 6.68 0.83 -7.46
CA GLY A 122 7.73 -0.01 -8.01
C GLY A 122 9.08 0.69 -8.17
N VAL A 123 10.14 -0.05 -7.88
CA VAL A 123 11.54 0.43 -7.91
C VAL A 123 11.99 0.81 -9.33
N ALA A 124 11.37 0.25 -10.36
CA ALA A 124 11.68 0.56 -11.76
C ALA A 124 11.44 2.03 -12.13
N ALA A 125 10.61 2.77 -11.37
CA ALA A 125 10.40 4.21 -11.58
C ALA A 125 11.60 5.07 -11.14
N LEU A 126 12.54 4.51 -10.38
CA LEU A 126 13.70 5.21 -9.82
C LEU A 126 15.04 4.77 -10.41
N ALA A 127 15.10 3.60 -11.04
CA ALA A 127 16.31 3.10 -11.68
C ALA A 127 16.46 3.72 -13.07
N SER A 128 17.62 4.32 -13.36
CA SER A 128 17.98 4.81 -14.71
C SER A 128 18.06 3.69 -15.74
N GLU A 129 18.12 2.43 -15.29
CA GLU A 129 18.07 1.25 -16.14
C GLU A 129 16.90 0.37 -15.70
N ALA A 130 15.90 0.25 -16.57
CA ALA A 130 14.80 -0.66 -16.36
C ALA A 130 15.32 -2.11 -16.46
N PRO A 131 15.09 -2.99 -15.47
CA PRO A 131 15.45 -4.39 -15.61
C PRO A 131 14.73 -5.02 -16.81
N PRO A 132 15.36 -6.00 -17.49
CA PRO A 132 14.86 -6.57 -18.73
C PRO A 132 13.42 -7.08 -18.58
N LEU A 133 12.63 -6.85 -19.64
CA LEU A 133 11.23 -7.27 -19.77
C LEU A 133 11.11 -8.79 -19.88
N ALA A 134 11.24 -9.48 -18.75
CA ALA A 134 10.80 -10.87 -18.62
C ALA A 134 9.68 -10.93 -17.56
N GLY A 135 8.44 -11.16 -18.01
CA GLY A 135 7.27 -11.35 -17.15
C GLY A 135 6.12 -10.37 -17.42
N PHE A 136 4.89 -10.88 -17.38
CA PHE A 136 3.66 -10.12 -17.57
C PHE A 136 3.62 -8.91 -16.62
N GLY A 137 3.24 -7.73 -17.12
CA GLY A 137 3.47 -6.42 -16.47
C GLY A 137 2.91 -6.20 -15.05
N LEU A 138 2.19 -7.17 -14.48
CA LEU A 138 1.71 -7.16 -13.09
C LEU A 138 2.72 -7.76 -12.10
N ASP A 139 3.64 -8.62 -12.55
CA ASP A 139 4.63 -9.29 -11.67
C ASP A 139 5.77 -8.34 -11.21
N ARG A 140 5.81 -7.11 -11.74
CA ARG A 140 6.82 -6.10 -11.41
C ARG A 140 6.54 -5.35 -10.11
N TYR A 141 5.32 -5.40 -9.60
CA TYR A 141 4.88 -4.59 -8.46
C TYR A 141 4.37 -5.48 -7.34
N ALA A 142 4.87 -5.29 -6.12
CA ALA A 142 4.34 -5.98 -4.93
C ALA A 142 2.90 -5.55 -4.65
N VAL A 143 2.57 -4.30 -4.98
CA VAL A 143 1.24 -3.72 -4.79
C VAL A 143 0.87 -2.88 -6.01
N THR A 144 -0.38 -2.98 -6.47
CA THR A 144 -0.92 -2.17 -7.58
C THR A 144 -2.33 -1.68 -7.25
N VAL A 145 -2.79 -0.61 -7.91
CA VAL A 145 -4.13 -0.06 -7.71
C VAL A 145 -5.18 -1.11 -8.07
N ASN A 146 -6.24 -1.20 -7.28
CA ASN A 146 -7.37 -2.05 -7.65
C ASN A 146 -8.25 -1.33 -8.69
N HIS A 147 -8.01 -1.57 -9.97
CA HIS A 147 -8.77 -0.95 -11.06
C HIS A 147 -10.26 -1.32 -11.08
N ASP A 148 -10.64 -2.48 -10.53
CA ASP A 148 -12.05 -2.89 -10.47
C ASP A 148 -12.84 -2.02 -9.49
N LYS A 149 -12.19 -1.69 -8.37
CA LYS A 149 -12.74 -0.82 -7.33
C LYS A 149 -11.59 -0.09 -6.63
N PRO A 150 -11.22 1.12 -7.08
CA PRO A 150 -10.04 1.83 -6.55
C PRO A 150 -10.26 2.42 -5.16
N ARG A 151 -11.52 2.56 -4.74
CA ARG A 151 -11.90 3.14 -3.46
C ARG A 151 -13.18 2.52 -2.92
N VAL A 152 -13.29 2.46 -1.61
CA VAL A 152 -14.54 2.16 -0.92
C VAL A 152 -15.59 3.25 -1.17
N THR A 153 -16.87 2.88 -1.10
CA THR A 153 -17.99 3.83 -1.09
C THR A 153 -18.03 4.63 0.22
N ALA A 154 -18.83 5.69 0.27
CA ALA A 154 -18.99 6.49 1.49
C ALA A 154 -19.51 5.66 2.67
N ASP A 155 -20.40 4.71 2.43
CA ASP A 155 -21.00 3.87 3.47
C ASP A 155 -19.98 2.87 4.01
N GLU A 156 -19.25 2.21 3.11
CA GLU A 156 -18.14 1.33 3.47
C GLU A 156 -17.02 2.08 4.20
N TYR A 157 -16.76 3.34 3.81
CA TYR A 157 -15.81 4.20 4.51
C TYR A 157 -16.25 4.47 5.95
N ARG A 158 -17.54 4.76 6.19
CA ARG A 158 -18.06 4.95 7.56
C ARG A 158 -17.93 3.68 8.40
N CYS A 159 -18.17 2.51 7.81
CA CYS A 159 -17.94 1.23 8.49
C CYS A 159 -16.45 1.02 8.83
N MET A 160 -15.56 1.30 7.89
CA MET A 160 -14.11 1.26 8.10
C MET A 160 -13.68 2.23 9.20
N GLU A 161 -14.16 3.47 9.18
CA GLU A 161 -13.84 4.49 10.17
C GLU A 161 -14.29 4.07 11.57
N SER A 162 -15.54 3.63 11.71
CA SER A 162 -16.08 3.13 12.98
C SER A 162 -15.23 1.97 13.50
N TRP A 163 -14.87 1.02 12.63
CA TRP A 163 -14.03 -0.10 13.00
C TRP A 163 -12.62 0.34 13.44
N ALA A 164 -11.99 1.25 12.69
CA ALA A 164 -10.65 1.75 12.99
C ALA A 164 -10.58 2.52 14.32
N ARG A 165 -11.60 3.33 14.63
CA ARG A 165 -11.75 4.03 15.91
C ARG A 165 -11.98 3.06 17.07
N GLN A 166 -12.88 2.07 16.91
CA GLN A 166 -13.12 1.03 17.92
C GLN A 166 -11.84 0.25 18.26
N ARG A 167 -10.99 0.01 17.27
CA ARG A 167 -9.68 -0.65 17.42
C ARG A 167 -8.54 0.29 17.82
N ARG A 168 -8.83 1.58 18.02
CA ARG A 168 -7.86 2.63 18.40
C ARG A 168 -6.72 2.83 17.39
N PHE A 169 -6.94 2.50 16.11
CA PHE A 169 -6.00 2.85 15.05
C PHE A 169 -6.12 4.33 14.67
N TRP A 170 -7.32 4.88 14.81
CA TRP A 170 -7.63 6.29 14.58
C TRP A 170 -8.17 6.93 15.86
N SER A 171 -7.85 8.21 16.04
CA SER A 171 -8.35 9.06 17.12
C SER A 171 -9.71 9.65 16.79
#